data_AF-A0A6P0T738-F1
#
_entry.id   AF-A0A6P0T738-F1
#
_cell.length_a   1.000
_cell.length_b   1.000
_cell.length_c   1.000
_cell.angle_alpha   90.00
_cell.angle_beta   90.00
_cell.angle_gamma   90.00
#
_symmetry.space_group_name_H-M   'P 1'
#
loop_
_entity.id
_entity.type
_entity.pdbx_description
1 polymer ?
#
loop_
_entity_poly.entity_id
_entity_poly.type
_entity_poly.pdbx_seq_one_letter_code
_entity_poly.pdbx_strand_id
1 'polypeptide(L)'
;MEFVAMRLKFMIPVILILFGLIGGTFSMPYPANAIDWTGKWCNELGSSMSITSSAADKVIGTYVNRAPGYCAQPTESFPLIGSTNDEFITFAVNWGRCQSLTSWVGNYNDVTEEIIAPWKLIYNSYSGVETMEGSDTFHKCP
;
A
#
# COMPACT_ATOMS: atom_id res chain seq x y z
N MET A 1 -14.17 17.21 -15.33
CA MET A 1 -13.19 16.59 -14.43
C MET A 1 -13.43 17.18 -13.05
N GLU A 2 -14.33 16.56 -12.29
CA GLU A 2 -14.58 16.97 -10.90
C GLU A 2 -13.47 16.41 -10.03
N PHE A 3 -12.68 17.30 -9.42
CA PHE A 3 -11.91 16.97 -8.24
C PHE A 3 -12.91 16.66 -7.12
N VAL A 4 -13.06 15.39 -6.76
CA VAL A 4 -13.76 15.01 -5.53
C VAL A 4 -12.90 15.50 -4.36
N ALA A 5 -13.18 16.73 -3.92
CA ALA A 5 -12.56 17.33 -2.76
C ALA A 5 -12.84 16.44 -1.54
N MET A 6 -11.75 15.92 -0.98
CA MET A 6 -11.52 15.55 0.41
C MET A 6 -12.68 15.99 1.32
N ARG A 7 -13.61 15.08 1.63
CA ARG A 7 -14.62 15.31 2.66
C ARG A 7 -13.92 15.28 4.02
N LEU A 8 -13.46 16.44 4.48
CA LEU A 8 -13.13 16.71 5.87
C LEU A 8 -14.43 16.60 6.70
N LYS A 9 -14.78 15.40 7.16
CA LYS A 9 -15.87 15.20 8.14
C LYS A 9 -15.33 15.37 9.56
N PHE A 10 -14.82 16.55 9.87
CA PHE A 10 -14.78 17.05 11.25
C PHE A 10 -15.88 18.10 11.42
N MET A 11 -17.13 17.64 11.38
CA MET A 11 -18.24 18.36 12.01
C MET A 11 -18.62 17.55 13.24
N ILE A 12 -18.04 17.91 14.39
CA ILE A 12 -18.66 17.58 15.68
C ILE A 12 -19.76 18.63 15.86
N PRO A 13 -21.06 18.32 15.71
CA PRO A 13 -22.06 19.24 16.22
C PRO A 13 -21.93 19.20 17.74
N VAL A 14 -21.65 20.36 18.34
CA VAL A 14 -21.82 20.56 19.78
C VAL A 14 -23.31 20.39 20.08
N ILE A 15 -23.73 19.16 20.35
CA ILE A 15 -25.04 18.86 20.90
C ILE A 15 -24.88 18.94 22.41
N LEU A 16 -25.44 20.01 22.99
CA LEU A 16 -25.76 20.07 24.41
C LEU A 16 -26.79 18.95 24.71
N ILE A 17 -26.30 17.79 25.13
CA ILE A 17 -27.16 16.70 25.62
C ILE A 17 -27.34 16.92 27.12
N LEU A 18 -28.57 17.30 27.50
CA LEU A 18 -29.06 17.27 28.87
C LEU A 18 -28.87 15.84 29.42
N PHE A 19 -28.18 15.72 30.55
CA PHE A 19 -27.98 14.46 31.26
C PHE A 19 -29.34 13.86 31.70
N GLY A 20 -29.79 12.84 30.97
CA GLY A 20 -30.79 11.88 31.41
C GLY A 20 -30.12 10.56 31.75
N LEU A 21 -30.09 10.22 33.03
CA LEU A 21 -29.60 8.97 33.60
C LEU A 21 -30.22 7.73 32.93
N ILE A 22 -29.53 7.11 31.98
CA ILE A 22 -29.74 5.72 31.60
C ILE A 22 -28.36 5.09 31.40
N GLY A 23 -27.96 4.22 32.33
CA GLY A 23 -26.64 3.58 32.42
C GLY A 23 -26.40 2.51 31.37
N GLY A 24 -26.49 2.88 30.08
CA GLY A 24 -25.97 2.06 28.99
C GLY A 24 -24.53 2.43 28.73
N THR A 25 -23.59 1.51 28.99
CA THR A 25 -22.22 1.65 28.49
C THR A 25 -22.28 1.63 26.96
N PHE A 26 -22.15 2.80 26.33
CA PHE A 26 -21.86 2.86 24.91
C PHE A 26 -20.43 2.34 24.72
N SER A 27 -20.29 1.06 24.34
CA SER A 27 -19.04 0.57 23.76
C SER A 27 -18.90 1.25 22.41
N MET A 28 -18.03 2.25 22.33
CA MET A 28 -17.58 2.74 21.02
C MET A 28 -16.96 1.55 20.29
N PRO A 29 -17.30 1.28 19.02
CA PRO A 29 -16.57 0.29 18.25
C PRO A 29 -15.10 0.70 18.26
N TYR A 30 -14.27 -0.16 18.84
CA TYR A 30 -12.83 -0.03 18.79
C TYR A 30 -12.43 0.04 17.30
N PRO A 31 -11.54 0.96 16.90
CA PRO A 31 -11.06 0.96 15.52
C PRO A 31 -10.51 -0.43 15.21
N ALA A 32 -10.76 -0.92 13.99
CA ALA A 32 -10.11 -2.14 13.49
C ALA A 32 -8.62 -2.08 13.83
N ASN A 33 -8.05 -3.19 14.33
CA ASN A 33 -6.64 -3.22 14.70
C ASN A 33 -5.80 -2.61 13.58
N ALA A 34 -5.01 -1.58 13.91
CA ALA A 34 -4.19 -0.90 12.91
C ALA A 34 -3.30 -1.93 12.19
N ILE A 35 -3.34 -1.92 10.86
CA ILE A 35 -2.59 -2.86 10.04
C ILE A 35 -1.09 -2.61 10.26
N ASP A 36 -0.36 -3.64 10.68
CA ASP A 36 1.09 -3.59 10.74
C ASP A 36 1.70 -3.85 9.35
N TRP A 37 1.93 -2.76 8.63
CA TRP A 37 2.58 -2.79 7.32
C TRP A 37 4.06 -3.20 7.39
N THR A 38 4.71 -3.16 8.56
CA THR A 38 6.15 -3.42 8.69
C THR A 38 6.51 -4.89 8.48
N GLY A 39 7.76 -5.15 8.11
CA GLY A 39 8.25 -6.50 7.85
C GLY A 39 8.25 -6.86 6.37
N LYS A 40 8.28 -8.18 6.09
CA LYS A 40 8.49 -8.70 4.74
C LYS A 40 7.19 -9.24 4.14
N TRP A 41 6.89 -8.82 2.93
CA TRP A 41 5.73 -9.25 2.16
C TRP A 41 6.19 -9.89 0.84
N CYS A 42 5.58 -10.99 0.46
CA CYS A 42 5.92 -11.82 -0.69
C CYS A 42 4.74 -11.86 -1.66
N ASN A 43 5.00 -11.75 -2.97
CA ASN A 43 3.95 -11.93 -3.98
C ASN A 43 3.93 -13.35 -4.56
N GLU A 44 2.93 -13.65 -5.38
CA GLU A 44 2.72 -14.94 -6.02
C GLU A 44 3.83 -15.34 -7.01
N LEU A 45 4.65 -14.38 -7.45
CA LEU A 45 5.82 -14.59 -8.30
C LEU A 45 7.13 -14.76 -7.49
N GLY A 46 7.03 -14.81 -6.16
CA GLY A 46 8.17 -14.93 -5.25
C GLY A 46 8.99 -13.64 -5.07
N SER A 47 8.56 -12.52 -5.65
CA SER A 47 9.15 -11.21 -5.35
C SER A 47 8.81 -10.81 -3.92
N SER A 48 9.61 -9.93 -3.33
CA SER A 48 9.35 -9.48 -1.95
C SER A 48 9.62 -8.01 -1.72
N MET A 49 8.79 -7.37 -0.92
CA MET A 49 9.06 -6.06 -0.33
C MET A 49 9.37 -6.19 1.17
N SER A 50 10.33 -5.42 1.65
CA SER A 50 10.67 -5.29 3.07
C SER A 50 10.39 -3.85 3.50
N ILE A 51 9.34 -3.66 4.31
CA ILE A 51 8.93 -2.34 4.80
C ILE A 51 9.52 -2.11 6.18
N THR A 52 10.33 -1.06 6.34
CA THR A 52 11.07 -0.74 7.57
C THR A 52 10.44 0.38 8.39
N SER A 53 9.57 1.18 7.79
CA SER A 53 8.80 2.22 8.48
C SER A 53 7.43 2.37 7.84
N SER A 54 6.41 2.41 8.70
CA SER A 54 5.04 2.88 8.41
C SER A 54 4.68 4.13 9.23
N ALA A 55 5.63 4.71 9.97
CA ALA A 55 5.37 5.86 10.83
C ALA A 55 4.89 7.07 10.02
N ALA A 56 3.84 7.73 10.50
CA ALA A 56 3.21 8.90 9.88
C ALA A 56 2.78 8.64 8.41
N ASP A 57 2.16 7.48 8.16
CA ASP A 57 1.58 7.11 6.86
C ASP A 57 2.59 7.03 5.71
N LYS A 58 3.89 6.95 6.01
CA LYS A 58 4.96 6.79 5.02
C LYS A 58 5.41 5.35 4.95
N VAL A 59 5.49 4.81 3.75
CA VAL A 59 6.09 3.51 3.47
C VAL A 59 7.51 3.73 2.98
N ILE A 60 8.47 3.17 3.69
CA ILE A 60 9.87 3.15 3.27
C ILE A 60 10.36 1.71 3.37
N GLY A 61 11.08 1.26 2.36
CA GLY A 61 11.57 -0.10 2.33
C GLY A 61 12.45 -0.40 1.14
N THR A 62 12.54 -1.69 0.83
CA THR A 62 13.22 -2.20 -0.36
C THR A 62 12.37 -3.25 -1.06
N TYR A 63 12.54 -3.39 -2.36
CA TYR A 63 11.90 -4.40 -3.19
C TYR A 63 12.94 -5.29 -3.88
N VAL A 64 12.71 -6.59 -3.86
CA VAL A 64 13.50 -7.61 -4.57
C VAL A 64 12.59 -8.28 -5.59
N ASN A 65 12.86 -8.06 -6.88
CA ASN A 65 12.12 -8.69 -7.95
C ASN A 65 12.60 -10.12 -8.19
N ARG A 66 11.66 -11.08 -8.28
CA ARG A 66 11.92 -12.45 -8.72
C ARG A 66 11.01 -12.90 -9.87
N ALA A 67 10.19 -11.99 -10.41
CA ALA A 67 9.36 -12.29 -11.56
C ALA A 67 10.24 -12.63 -12.79
N PRO A 68 9.95 -13.72 -13.51
CA PRO A 68 10.73 -14.14 -14.67
C PRO A 68 10.55 -13.17 -15.85
N GLY A 69 11.59 -13.04 -16.68
CA GLY A 69 11.54 -12.21 -17.89
C GLY A 69 11.76 -10.72 -17.69
N TYR A 70 11.98 -10.26 -16.45
CA TYR A 70 12.29 -8.86 -16.15
C TYR A 70 13.79 -8.62 -15.97
N CYS A 71 14.22 -7.37 -16.19
CA CYS A 71 15.62 -6.96 -16.13
C CYS A 71 16.27 -7.09 -14.73
N ALA A 72 15.51 -6.78 -13.66
CA ALA A 72 15.99 -6.81 -12.28
C ALA A 72 16.20 -8.25 -11.80
N GLN A 73 17.40 -8.55 -11.29
CA GLN A 73 17.81 -9.88 -10.85
C GLN A 73 17.39 -10.17 -9.40
N PRO A 74 17.18 -11.45 -9.03
CA PRO A 74 16.79 -11.86 -7.66
C PRO A 74 17.79 -11.52 -6.54
N THR A 75 19.01 -11.12 -6.88
CA THR A 75 20.07 -10.70 -5.94
C THR A 75 20.10 -9.19 -5.71
N GLU A 76 19.33 -8.42 -6.48
CA GLU A 76 19.30 -6.97 -6.40
C GLU A 76 18.15 -6.50 -5.49
N SER A 77 18.40 -5.38 -4.81
CA SER A 77 17.44 -4.74 -3.92
C SER A 77 17.30 -3.28 -4.32
N PHE A 78 16.07 -2.85 -4.54
CA PHE A 78 15.74 -1.51 -5.02
C PHE A 78 14.98 -0.73 -3.94
N PRO A 79 15.26 0.57 -3.75
CA PRO A 79 14.49 1.39 -2.82
C PRO A 79 13.01 1.42 -3.18
N LEU A 80 12.17 1.30 -2.16
CA LEU A 80 10.72 1.43 -2.24
C LEU A 80 10.29 2.60 -1.36
N ILE A 81 9.44 3.47 -1.91
CA ILE A 81 8.84 4.59 -1.19
C ILE A 81 7.33 4.65 -1.47
N GLY A 82 6.55 5.11 -0.50
CA GLY A 82 5.10 5.14 -0.62
C GLY A 82 4.40 5.73 0.59
N SER A 83 3.10 5.44 0.68
CA SER A 83 2.24 5.86 1.78
C SER A 83 1.10 4.88 2.03
N THR A 84 0.55 4.92 3.24
CA THR A 84 -0.64 4.16 3.64
C THR A 84 -1.78 5.11 3.99
N ASN A 85 -3.01 4.62 3.92
CA ASN A 85 -4.19 5.30 4.46
C ASN A 85 -5.22 4.23 4.83
N ASP A 86 -5.42 3.99 6.13
CA ASP A 86 -6.22 2.87 6.65
C ASP A 86 -5.79 1.53 6.02
N GLU A 87 -6.66 0.91 5.22
CA GLU A 87 -6.45 -0.35 4.50
C GLU A 87 -5.75 -0.21 3.14
N PHE A 88 -5.49 1.03 2.68
CA PHE A 88 -4.88 1.29 1.40
C PHE A 88 -3.37 1.50 1.53
N ILE A 89 -2.63 1.02 0.54
CA ILE A 89 -1.20 1.24 0.40
C ILE A 89 -0.89 1.65 -1.04
N THR A 90 0.02 2.60 -1.22
CA THR A 90 0.67 2.85 -2.50
C THR A 90 2.17 2.90 -2.31
N PHE A 91 2.90 2.37 -3.28
CA PHE A 91 4.36 2.44 -3.29
C PHE A 91 4.90 2.41 -4.71
N ALA A 92 6.10 2.92 -4.88
CA ALA A 92 6.82 2.91 -6.15
C ALA A 92 8.26 2.43 -5.97
N VAL A 93 8.78 1.83 -7.03
CA VAL A 93 10.15 1.33 -7.12
C VAL A 93 10.79 1.91 -8.38
N ASN A 94 11.94 2.54 -8.22
CA ASN A 94 12.80 2.96 -9.32
C ASN A 94 13.82 1.84 -9.60
N TRP A 95 13.77 1.26 -10.79
CA TRP A 95 14.60 0.12 -11.17
C TRP A 95 15.99 0.50 -11.70
N GLY A 96 16.39 1.77 -11.56
CA GLY A 96 17.73 2.28 -11.83
C GLY A 96 18.27 1.85 -13.20
N ARG A 97 19.18 0.86 -13.20
CA ARG A 97 19.81 0.33 -14.42
C ARG A 97 18.84 -0.27 -15.44
N CYS A 98 17.64 -0.66 -15.02
CA CYS A 98 16.61 -1.16 -15.92
C CYS A 98 15.81 -0.05 -16.61
N GLN A 99 16.13 1.22 -16.32
CA GLN A 99 15.53 2.41 -16.94
C GLN A 99 14.00 2.40 -16.92
N SER A 100 13.45 1.99 -15.78
CA SER A 100 12.02 1.82 -15.61
C SER A 100 11.58 2.15 -14.20
N LEU A 101 10.28 2.39 -14.04
CA LEU A 101 9.64 2.68 -12.76
C LEU A 101 8.32 1.92 -12.67
N THR A 102 8.06 1.30 -11.53
CA THR A 102 6.76 0.67 -11.26
C THR A 102 6.12 1.32 -10.06
N SER A 103 4.80 1.54 -10.13
CA SER A 103 3.97 1.93 -8.99
C SER A 103 2.85 0.93 -8.78
N TRP A 104 2.59 0.61 -7.52
CA TRP A 104 1.48 -0.20 -7.07
C TRP A 104 0.51 0.66 -6.25
N VAL A 105 -0.77 0.34 -6.37
CA VAL A 105 -1.84 0.87 -5.52
C VAL A 105 -2.66 -0.33 -5.08
N GLY A 106 -2.68 -0.62 -3.80
CA GLY A 106 -3.30 -1.83 -3.27
C GLY A 106 -4.22 -1.59 -2.08
N ASN A 107 -5.04 -2.58 -1.81
CA ASN A 107 -5.90 -2.67 -0.65
C ASN A 107 -5.57 -3.94 0.15
N TYR A 108 -5.50 -3.82 1.46
CA TYR A 108 -5.41 -4.94 2.38
C TYR A 108 -6.80 -5.57 2.57
N ASN A 109 -6.84 -6.89 2.61
CA ASN A 109 -8.02 -7.68 2.95
C ASN A 109 -7.78 -8.34 4.31
N ASP A 110 -8.58 -7.97 5.31
CA ASP A 110 -8.46 -8.46 6.68
C ASP A 110 -8.88 -9.93 6.86
N VAL A 111 -9.67 -10.47 5.94
CA VAL A 111 -10.11 -11.87 5.94
C VAL A 111 -9.03 -12.79 5.39
N THR A 112 -8.37 -12.40 4.30
CA THR A 112 -7.30 -13.22 3.68
C THR A 112 -5.90 -12.86 4.16
N GLU A 113 -5.76 -11.74 4.87
CA GLU A 113 -4.48 -11.14 5.28
C GLU A 113 -3.54 -10.82 4.10
N GLU A 114 -4.13 -10.52 2.93
CA GLU A 114 -3.40 -10.24 1.69
C GLU A 114 -3.55 -8.79 1.25
N ILE A 115 -2.59 -8.31 0.46
CA ILE A 115 -2.65 -7.04 -0.24
C ILE A 115 -2.84 -7.32 -1.72
N ILE A 116 -3.97 -6.91 -2.29
CA ILE A 116 -4.21 -6.98 -3.73
C ILE A 116 -3.75 -5.64 -4.32
N ALA A 117 -2.76 -5.66 -5.20
CA ALA A 117 -2.08 -4.46 -5.66
C ALA A 117 -1.90 -4.44 -7.19
N PRO A 118 -2.86 -3.85 -7.92
CA PRO A 118 -2.66 -3.40 -9.29
C PRO A 118 -1.41 -2.53 -9.43
N TRP A 119 -0.70 -2.70 -10.54
CA TRP A 119 0.50 -1.94 -10.84
C TRP A 119 0.57 -1.45 -12.26
N LYS A 120 1.38 -0.40 -12.43
CA LYS A 120 1.78 0.15 -13.72
C LYS A 120 3.29 0.29 -13.76
N LEU A 121 3.89 -0.27 -14.81
CA LEU A 121 5.31 -0.18 -15.14
C LEU A 121 5.46 0.76 -16.33
N ILE A 122 6.36 1.72 -16.24
CA ILE A 122 6.82 2.55 -17.37
C ILE A 122 8.29 2.23 -17.65
N TYR A 123 8.64 2.02 -18.91
CA TYR A 123 9.99 1.64 -19.32
C TYR A 123 10.33 2.20 -20.71
N ASN A 124 11.63 2.30 -21.00
CA ASN A 124 12.12 2.62 -22.34
C ASN A 124 12.31 1.35 -23.15
N SER A 125 11.67 1.26 -24.32
CA SER A 125 11.87 0.24 -25.33
C SER A 125 12.64 0.80 -26.54
N TYR A 126 12.84 -0.02 -27.57
CA TYR A 126 13.41 0.44 -28.85
C TYR A 126 12.49 1.44 -29.57
N SER A 127 11.17 1.34 -29.40
CA SER A 127 10.15 2.21 -30.00
C SER A 127 9.89 3.50 -29.23
N GLY A 128 10.45 3.65 -28.03
CA GLY A 128 10.23 4.80 -27.16
C GLY A 128 9.72 4.40 -25.78
N VAL A 129 8.95 5.29 -25.14
CA VAL A 129 8.40 5.03 -23.81
C VAL A 129 7.17 4.13 -23.93
N GLU A 130 7.16 3.02 -23.21
CA GLU A 130 6.07 2.06 -23.16
C GLU A 130 5.57 1.85 -21.73
N THR A 131 4.35 1.31 -21.61
CA THR A 131 3.75 0.98 -20.32
C THR A 131 3.21 -0.44 -20.32
N MET A 132 3.38 -1.13 -19.19
CA MET A 132 2.74 -2.40 -18.87
C MET A 132 1.90 -2.24 -17.60
N GLU A 133 0.87 -3.07 -17.48
CA GLU A 133 -0.03 -3.10 -16.34
C GLU A 133 -0.25 -4.55 -15.89
N GLY A 134 -0.53 -4.73 -14.62
CA GLY A 134 -0.79 -6.03 -14.02
C GLY A 134 -1.30 -5.89 -12.60
N SER A 135 -1.31 -6.99 -11.86
CA SER A 135 -1.67 -7.02 -10.44
C SER A 135 -0.83 -8.08 -9.76
N ASP A 136 -0.40 -7.77 -8.54
CA ASP A 136 0.27 -8.70 -7.65
C ASP A 136 -0.58 -8.89 -6.39
N THR A 137 -0.50 -10.06 -5.77
CA THR A 137 -1.11 -10.35 -4.46
C THR A 137 -0.01 -10.64 -3.44
N PHE A 138 0.14 -9.77 -2.45
CA PHE A 138 1.15 -9.91 -1.41
C PHE A 138 0.58 -10.53 -0.13
N HIS A 139 1.34 -11.39 0.51
CA HIS A 139 1.10 -11.93 1.85
C HIS A 139 2.35 -11.75 2.72
N LYS A 140 2.23 -11.83 4.05
CA LYS A 140 3.41 -11.85 4.92
C LYS A 140 4.29 -13.04 4.55
N CYS A 141 5.59 -12.79 4.33
CA CYS A 141 6.51 -13.90 4.11
C CYS A 141 6.62 -14.77 5.37
N PRO A 142 6.93 -16.08 5.23
CA PRO A 142 7.25 -16.96 6.34
C PRO A 142 8.47 -16.49 7.16
#